data_AF-A0A535CDA9-F1
#
_entry.id   AF-A0A535CDA9-F1
#
_cell.length_a   1.000
_cell.length_b   1.000
_cell.length_c   1.000
_cell.angle_alpha   90.00
_cell.angle_beta   90.00
_cell.angle_gamma   90.00
#
_symmetry.space_group_name_H-M   'P 1'
#
loop_
_entity.id
_entity.type
_entity.pdbx_description
1 polymer ?
#
loop_
_entity_poly.entity_id
_entity_poly.type
_entity_poly.pdbx_seq_one_letter_code
_entity_poly.pdbx_strand_id
1 'polypeptide(L)'
;SHLSEEDVRTIAGALLYNPVIQQYVLQTAGENKNVGALHIVPSRNTQFIAPNFTSEETQNDRSATNWIPALSIPLTSMTDQELLDASKKGLLALNLDEMRAIQHHYREQRREPTDVELETLAQTWSEHCSHKTFKATIRYRELDSDGSVLEEEIIDGLLRQYIMRATEQVKQPWLASAFSDNAGIIRFTETQDLAFKVETHNHPSAIEPFGGANTGVGGVIRDVLGVSAEPIACTDILCFGPADTPV
;
A
#
# COMPACT_ATOMS: atom_id res chain seq x y z
N SER A 1 -41.10 18.18 14.26
CA SER A 1 -40.72 17.53 13.00
C SER A 1 -39.91 16.31 13.35
N HIS A 2 -40.37 15.12 12.98
CA HIS A 2 -39.59 13.89 13.17
C HIS A 2 -38.84 13.62 11.87
N LEU A 3 -37.52 13.36 11.96
CA LEU A 3 -36.71 12.92 10.83
C LEU A 3 -37.23 11.55 10.37
N SER A 4 -37.35 11.38 9.05
CA SER A 4 -37.63 10.07 8.46
C SER A 4 -36.41 9.15 8.60
N GLU A 5 -36.60 7.84 8.41
CA GLU A 5 -35.47 6.90 8.36
C GLU A 5 -34.48 7.26 7.24
N GLU A 6 -34.97 7.76 6.11
CA GLU A 6 -34.15 8.22 4.98
C GLU A 6 -33.30 9.45 5.35
N ASP A 7 -33.88 10.38 6.11
CA ASP A 7 -33.14 11.54 6.61
C ASP A 7 -32.02 11.09 7.57
N VAL A 8 -32.32 10.14 8.45
CA VAL A 8 -31.34 9.58 9.41
C VAL A 8 -30.21 8.83 8.68
N ARG A 9 -30.54 8.04 7.64
CA ARG A 9 -29.54 7.36 6.80
C ARG A 9 -28.65 8.34 6.05
N THR A 10 -29.24 9.39 5.49
CA THR A 10 -28.51 10.45 4.79
C THR A 10 -27.55 11.17 5.74
N ILE A 11 -28.04 11.55 6.93
CA ILE A 11 -27.19 12.20 7.94
C ILE A 11 -26.06 11.29 8.39
N ALA A 12 -26.38 10.02 8.68
CA ALA A 12 -25.38 9.05 9.08
C ALA A 12 -24.28 8.96 8.01
N GLY A 13 -24.66 8.74 6.74
CA GLY A 13 -23.69 8.54 5.67
C GLY A 13 -23.00 9.74 5.08
N ALA A 14 -23.56 10.94 5.25
CA ALA A 14 -22.89 12.15 4.82
C ALA A 14 -21.95 12.72 5.89
N LEU A 15 -22.26 12.54 7.18
CA LEU A 15 -21.65 13.35 8.24
C LEU A 15 -21.05 12.57 9.40
N LEU A 16 -21.49 11.34 9.66
CA LEU A 16 -21.24 10.68 10.95
C LEU A 16 -20.38 9.41 10.85
N TYR A 17 -20.05 8.93 9.65
CA TYR A 17 -19.15 7.80 9.49
C TYR A 17 -18.21 7.96 8.29
N ASN A 18 -17.00 7.44 8.41
CA ASN A 18 -16.09 7.23 7.30
C ASN A 18 -16.36 5.84 6.69
N PRO A 19 -16.85 5.76 5.44
CA PRO A 19 -17.23 4.47 4.83
C PRO A 19 -16.09 3.52 4.54
N VAL A 20 -14.84 3.99 4.56
CA VAL A 20 -13.67 3.14 4.34
C VAL A 20 -13.36 2.31 5.59
N ILE A 21 -13.55 2.89 6.79
CA ILE A 21 -13.02 2.32 8.05
C ILE A 21 -14.08 2.12 9.14
N GLN A 22 -15.31 2.60 8.94
CA GLN A 22 -16.39 2.49 9.92
C GLN A 22 -17.62 1.83 9.33
N GLN A 23 -18.34 1.13 10.19
CA GLN A 23 -19.67 0.59 9.94
C GLN A 23 -20.65 1.22 10.93
N TYR A 24 -21.92 1.33 10.55
CA TYR A 24 -22.96 1.84 11.42
C TYR A 24 -24.22 0.98 11.33
N VAL A 25 -25.00 0.96 12.41
CA VAL A 25 -26.31 0.33 12.50
C VAL A 25 -27.30 1.36 13.00
N LEU A 26 -28.47 1.44 12.37
CA LEU A 26 -29.58 2.27 12.84
C LEU A 26 -30.53 1.41 13.66
N GLN A 27 -30.94 1.91 14.83
CA GLN A 27 -31.88 1.26 15.72
C GLN A 27 -32.93 2.26 16.18
N THR A 28 -34.16 1.79 16.40
CA THR A 28 -35.23 2.66 16.91
C THR A 28 -35.10 2.86 18.41
N ALA A 29 -35.43 4.06 18.90
CA ALA A 29 -35.38 4.38 20.32
C ALA A 29 -36.46 3.58 21.07
N GLY A 30 -36.08 2.42 21.59
CA GLY A 30 -36.96 1.49 22.32
C GLY A 30 -36.49 0.03 22.27
N GLU A 31 -35.63 -0.33 21.32
CA GLU A 31 -35.16 -1.71 21.12
C GLU A 31 -33.97 -2.10 22.02
N ASN A 32 -33.37 -1.14 22.74
CA ASN A 32 -32.13 -1.39 23.47
C ASN A 32 -32.36 -1.62 24.97
N LYS A 33 -32.47 -2.89 25.39
CA LYS A 33 -32.49 -3.28 26.81
C LYS A 33 -31.11 -3.66 27.37
N ASN A 34 -30.04 -3.78 26.59
CA ASN A 34 -28.73 -4.22 27.12
C ASN A 34 -27.55 -3.86 26.18
N VAL A 35 -27.11 -2.60 26.16
CA VAL A 35 -25.74 -2.28 25.70
C VAL A 35 -25.16 -1.22 26.64
N GLY A 36 -24.03 -1.54 27.27
CA GLY A 36 -23.41 -0.76 28.35
C GLY A 36 -23.04 0.66 27.91
N ALA A 37 -23.66 1.65 28.54
CA ALA A 37 -23.40 3.06 28.29
C ALA A 37 -22.10 3.50 29.01
N LEU A 38 -21.08 3.90 28.24
CA LEU A 38 -20.03 4.75 28.77
C LEU A 38 -20.59 6.18 28.87
N HIS A 39 -21.02 6.56 30.07
CA HIS A 39 -21.50 7.92 30.36
C HIS A 39 -20.34 8.93 30.30
N ILE A 40 -20.18 9.60 29.16
CA ILE A 40 -19.57 10.94 29.14
C ILE A 40 -20.73 11.91 29.32
N VAL A 41 -20.71 12.67 30.42
CA VAL A 41 -21.68 13.73 30.71
C VAL A 41 -21.07 15.07 30.32
N PRO A 42 -21.53 15.74 29.24
CA PRO A 42 -21.36 17.17 29.09
C PRO A 42 -22.58 17.93 29.62
N SER A 43 -22.31 19.13 30.11
CA SER A 43 -23.19 20.06 30.81
C SER A 43 -24.59 20.29 30.18
N ARG A 44 -25.55 20.50 31.08
CA ARG A 44 -26.98 20.79 30.86
C ARG A 44 -27.23 21.85 29.77
N ASN A 45 -28.23 21.56 28.93
CA ASN A 45 -28.98 22.43 28.00
C ASN A 45 -28.72 22.40 26.49
N THR A 46 -28.25 21.29 25.92
CA THR A 46 -28.41 21.04 24.47
C THR A 46 -28.75 19.59 24.19
N GLN A 47 -29.97 19.34 23.68
CA GLN A 47 -30.36 18.06 23.10
C GLN A 47 -29.71 17.92 21.72
N PHE A 48 -28.44 17.51 21.68
CA PHE A 48 -27.87 16.91 20.48
C PHE A 48 -27.89 15.39 20.67
N ILE A 49 -28.57 14.70 19.75
CA ILE A 49 -28.45 13.25 19.60
C ILE A 49 -27.08 13.03 18.96
N ALA A 50 -26.09 12.67 19.76
CA ALA A 50 -24.83 12.19 19.22
C ALA A 50 -25.04 10.76 18.67
N PRO A 51 -24.51 10.41 17.49
CA PRO A 51 -24.42 9.02 17.09
C PRO A 51 -23.60 8.24 18.12
N ASN A 52 -24.16 7.15 18.63
CA ASN A 52 -23.41 6.22 19.46
C ASN A 52 -22.45 5.44 18.56
N PHE A 53 -21.15 5.70 18.70
CA PHE A 53 -20.11 4.83 18.18
C PHE A 53 -19.97 3.64 19.13
N THR A 54 -20.56 2.50 18.76
CA THR A 54 -20.23 1.23 19.41
C THR A 54 -19.00 0.67 18.73
N SER A 55 -17.83 0.80 19.36
CA SER A 55 -16.79 -0.20 19.15
C SER A 55 -17.29 -1.47 19.82
N GLU A 56 -17.82 -2.42 19.05
CA GLU A 56 -17.93 -3.79 19.53
C GLU A 56 -16.51 -4.29 19.78
N GLU A 57 -16.02 -4.13 21.01
CA GLU A 57 -15.03 -5.06 21.53
C GLU A 57 -15.72 -6.42 21.54
N THR A 58 -15.58 -7.14 20.43
CA THR A 58 -15.89 -8.55 20.36
C THR A 58 -15.10 -9.18 21.51
N GLN A 59 -15.79 -9.66 22.54
CA GLN A 59 -15.20 -10.59 23.51
C GLN A 59 -14.77 -11.79 22.69
N ASN A 60 -13.54 -11.73 22.20
CA ASN A 60 -12.95 -12.72 21.34
C ASN A 60 -12.75 -13.93 22.25
N ASP A 61 -13.71 -14.84 22.23
CA ASP A 61 -13.54 -16.17 22.79
C ASP A 61 -12.37 -16.82 22.04
N ARG A 62 -11.16 -16.67 22.61
CA ARG A 62 -9.90 -17.18 22.04
C ARG A 62 -9.84 -18.71 22.03
N SER A 63 -10.92 -19.41 22.42
CA SER A 63 -10.95 -20.87 22.53
C SER A 63 -11.25 -21.62 21.22
N ALA A 64 -11.59 -20.92 20.13
CA ALA A 64 -11.79 -21.53 18.82
C ALA A 64 -11.09 -20.75 17.70
N THR A 65 -9.76 -20.86 17.60
CA THR A 65 -9.06 -20.51 16.35
C THR A 65 -9.45 -21.53 15.27
N ASN A 66 -10.48 -21.22 14.48
CA ASN A 66 -10.76 -21.91 13.23
C ASN A 66 -9.64 -21.57 12.24
N TRP A 67 -8.58 -22.36 12.24
CA TRP A 67 -7.51 -22.26 11.24
C TRP A 67 -8.07 -22.61 9.86
N ILE A 68 -8.00 -21.67 8.93
CA ILE A 68 -8.35 -21.92 7.53
C ILE A 68 -7.10 -22.51 6.85
N PRO A 69 -7.15 -23.74 6.32
CA PRO A 69 -6.00 -24.33 5.63
C PRO A 69 -5.75 -23.63 4.30
N ALA A 70 -4.49 -23.55 3.90
CA ALA A 70 -4.10 -23.04 2.58
C ALA A 70 -4.74 -23.87 1.46
N LEU A 71 -5.20 -23.20 0.40
CA LEU A 71 -5.88 -23.83 -0.72
C LEU A 71 -4.86 -24.24 -1.79
N SER A 72 -4.93 -25.49 -2.25
CA SER A 72 -4.16 -25.95 -3.41
C SER A 72 -4.80 -25.46 -4.70
N ILE A 73 -4.02 -24.83 -5.58
CA ILE A 73 -4.48 -24.26 -6.84
C ILE A 73 -4.01 -25.15 -7.99
N PRO A 74 -4.89 -25.73 -8.82
CA PRO A 74 -4.53 -26.67 -9.89
C PRO A 74 -3.91 -25.95 -11.10
N LEU A 75 -2.83 -25.22 -10.86
CA LEU A 75 -2.15 -24.36 -11.82
C LEU A 75 -1.46 -25.19 -12.92
N THR A 76 -0.89 -26.35 -12.58
CA THR A 76 -0.01 -27.08 -13.51
C THR A 76 -0.73 -27.61 -14.76
N SER A 77 -2.04 -27.81 -14.70
CA SER A 77 -2.85 -28.30 -15.83
C SER A 77 -3.56 -27.18 -16.61
N MET A 78 -3.51 -25.93 -16.13
CA MET A 78 -4.22 -24.81 -16.75
C MET A 78 -3.69 -24.47 -18.14
N THR A 79 -4.62 -24.12 -19.02
CA THR A 79 -4.37 -23.44 -20.30
C THR A 79 -3.99 -21.97 -20.07
N ASP A 80 -3.47 -21.29 -21.10
CA ASP A 80 -3.11 -19.87 -21.01
C ASP A 80 -4.30 -18.97 -20.59
N GLN A 81 -5.51 -19.28 -21.06
CA GLN A 81 -6.70 -18.53 -20.68
C GLN A 81 -7.06 -18.76 -19.21
N GLU A 82 -6.99 -20.01 -18.74
CA GLU A 82 -7.25 -20.33 -17.32
C GLU A 82 -6.20 -19.72 -16.39
N LEU A 83 -4.94 -19.61 -16.83
CA LEU A 83 -3.89 -18.89 -16.09
C LEU A 83 -4.24 -17.40 -15.93
N LEU A 84 -4.67 -16.75 -17.01
CA LEU A 84 -5.10 -15.35 -16.95
C LEU A 84 -6.33 -15.16 -16.07
N ASP A 85 -7.30 -16.06 -16.17
CA ASP A 85 -8.51 -16.02 -15.35
C ASP A 85 -8.19 -16.24 -13.86
N ALA A 86 -7.25 -17.14 -13.55
CA ALA A 86 -6.76 -17.36 -12.19
C ALA A 86 -6.06 -16.11 -11.63
N SER A 87 -5.17 -15.48 -12.42
CA SER A 87 -4.52 -14.21 -12.05
C SER A 87 -5.53 -13.12 -11.76
N LYS A 88 -6.55 -12.96 -12.62
CA LYS A 88 -7.62 -11.97 -12.44
C LYS A 88 -8.48 -12.25 -11.21
N LYS A 89 -8.90 -13.50 -11.02
CA LYS A 89 -9.75 -13.90 -9.89
C LYS A 89 -9.02 -13.77 -8.55
N GLY A 90 -7.72 -14.07 -8.52
CA GLY A 90 -6.86 -13.91 -7.35
C GLY A 90 -6.36 -12.49 -7.12
N LEU A 91 -6.69 -11.53 -8.01
CA LEU A 91 -6.14 -10.16 -7.98
C LEU A 91 -4.60 -10.11 -7.97
N LEU A 92 -3.96 -11.10 -8.61
CA LEU A 92 -2.51 -11.28 -8.58
C LEU A 92 -1.76 -10.25 -9.44
N ALA A 93 -2.45 -9.61 -10.39
CA ALA A 93 -1.88 -8.66 -11.36
C ALA A 93 -0.67 -9.22 -12.15
N LEU A 94 -0.60 -10.55 -12.30
CA LEU A 94 0.43 -11.24 -13.08
C LEU A 94 0.01 -11.36 -14.55
N ASN A 95 0.93 -11.08 -15.45
CA ASN A 95 0.72 -11.29 -16.89
C ASN A 95 0.90 -12.76 -17.29
N LEU A 96 0.63 -13.08 -18.56
CA LEU A 96 0.68 -14.46 -19.05
C LEU A 96 2.08 -15.08 -18.93
N ASP A 97 3.14 -14.33 -19.22
CA ASP A 97 4.50 -14.87 -19.19
C ASP A 97 4.96 -15.15 -17.75
N GLU A 98 4.58 -14.29 -16.80
CA GLU A 98 4.81 -14.52 -15.37
C GLU A 98 4.02 -15.74 -14.87
N MET A 99 2.75 -15.85 -15.24
CA MET A 99 1.93 -17.02 -14.89
C MET A 99 2.48 -18.31 -15.48
N ARG A 100 2.99 -18.28 -16.72
CA ARG A 100 3.67 -19.43 -17.36
C ARG A 100 4.96 -19.79 -16.65
N ALA A 101 5.76 -18.81 -16.23
CA ALA A 101 6.99 -19.06 -15.49
C ALA A 101 6.70 -19.76 -14.15
N ILE A 102 5.68 -19.28 -13.43
CA ILE A 102 5.20 -19.90 -12.19
C ILE A 102 4.68 -21.32 -12.47
N GLN A 103 3.81 -21.48 -13.47
CA GLN A 103 3.28 -22.79 -13.86
C GLN A 103 4.39 -23.79 -14.19
N HIS A 104 5.40 -23.35 -14.95
CA HIS A 104 6.55 -24.18 -15.30
C HIS A 104 7.31 -24.64 -14.06
N HIS A 105 7.60 -23.71 -13.14
CA HIS A 105 8.27 -24.03 -11.87
C HIS A 105 7.53 -25.11 -11.07
N TYR A 106 6.20 -25.01 -10.94
CA TYR A 106 5.40 -25.98 -10.20
C TYR A 106 5.26 -27.34 -10.94
N ARG A 107 5.24 -27.33 -12.29
CA ARG A 107 5.34 -28.56 -13.09
C ARG A 107 6.65 -29.29 -12.83
N GLU A 108 7.78 -28.58 -12.75
CA GLU A 108 9.08 -29.17 -12.46
C GLU A 108 9.14 -29.78 -11.05
N GLN A 109 8.53 -29.11 -10.07
CA GLN A 109 8.41 -29.62 -8.70
C GLN A 109 7.40 -30.76 -8.55
N ARG A 110 6.61 -31.05 -9.59
CA ARG A 110 5.56 -32.09 -9.58
C ARG A 110 4.54 -31.90 -8.46
N ARG A 111 4.18 -30.65 -8.18
CA ARG A 111 3.17 -30.30 -7.18
C ARG A 111 2.41 -29.04 -7.60
N GLU A 112 1.25 -28.86 -7.02
CA GLU A 112 0.50 -27.61 -7.15
C GLU A 112 1.02 -26.56 -6.15
N PRO A 113 0.94 -25.26 -6.51
CA PRO A 113 1.13 -24.18 -5.56
C PRO A 113 -0.06 -24.07 -4.60
N THR A 114 0.20 -23.55 -3.41
CA THR A 114 -0.87 -23.01 -2.57
C THR A 114 -1.24 -21.59 -3.00
N ASP A 115 -2.43 -21.15 -2.60
CA ASP A 115 -2.87 -19.76 -2.70
C ASP A 115 -1.87 -18.77 -2.07
N VAL A 116 -1.34 -19.09 -0.89
CA VAL A 116 -0.33 -18.27 -0.20
C VAL A 116 0.98 -18.19 -0.99
N GLU A 117 1.42 -19.29 -1.59
CA GLU A 117 2.61 -19.29 -2.45
C GLU A 117 2.42 -18.43 -3.70
N LEU A 118 1.25 -18.50 -4.34
CA LEU A 118 0.93 -17.66 -5.50
C LEU A 118 0.87 -16.19 -5.13
N GLU A 119 0.21 -15.83 -4.03
CA GLU A 119 0.15 -14.45 -3.56
C GLU A 119 1.55 -13.90 -3.23
N THR A 120 2.40 -14.72 -2.60
CA THR A 120 3.79 -14.34 -2.30
C THR A 120 4.57 -14.03 -3.58
N LEU A 121 4.43 -14.86 -4.61
CA LEU A 121 5.06 -14.63 -5.92
C LEU A 121 4.49 -13.36 -6.58
N ALA A 122 3.17 -13.19 -6.57
CA ALA A 122 2.50 -12.01 -7.12
C ALA A 122 2.99 -10.70 -6.48
N GLN A 123 3.06 -10.66 -5.15
CA GLN A 123 3.52 -9.47 -4.42
C GLN A 123 5.00 -9.18 -4.68
N THR A 124 5.86 -10.20 -4.61
CA THR A 124 7.31 -10.03 -4.83
C THR A 124 7.63 -9.62 -6.27
N TRP A 125 6.86 -10.11 -7.24
CA TRP A 125 7.02 -9.78 -8.65
C TRP A 125 6.18 -8.57 -9.08
N SER A 126 5.49 -7.89 -8.17
CA SER A 126 4.76 -6.66 -8.51
C SER A 126 5.68 -5.54 -9.00
N GLU A 127 5.14 -4.57 -9.72
CA GLU A 127 5.94 -3.40 -10.15
C GLU A 127 6.54 -2.63 -8.96
N HIS A 128 5.75 -2.48 -7.89
CA HIS A 128 6.16 -1.79 -6.68
C HIS A 128 7.35 -2.46 -5.98
N CYS A 129 7.41 -3.80 -5.98
CA CYS A 129 8.50 -4.55 -5.35
C CYS A 129 9.70 -4.74 -6.29
N SER A 130 9.44 -5.16 -7.52
CA SER A 130 10.49 -5.54 -8.47
C SER A 130 11.06 -4.37 -9.26
N HIS A 131 10.39 -3.21 -9.30
CA HIS A 131 10.84 -2.01 -10.03
C HIS A 131 11.15 -2.31 -11.51
N LYS A 132 10.23 -2.99 -12.22
CA LYS A 132 10.53 -3.53 -13.57
C LYS A 132 10.77 -2.40 -14.57
N THR A 133 10.00 -1.31 -14.50
CA THR A 133 10.18 -0.13 -15.37
C THR A 133 11.56 0.47 -15.21
N PHE A 134 12.04 0.61 -13.96
CA PHE A 134 13.37 1.17 -13.67
C PHE A 134 14.53 0.27 -14.12
N LYS A 135 14.28 -1.04 -14.28
CA LYS A 135 15.24 -2.03 -14.76
C LYS A 135 15.10 -2.36 -16.25
N ALA A 136 14.04 -1.90 -16.89
CA ALA A 136 13.76 -2.21 -18.28
C ALA A 136 14.80 -1.59 -19.23
N THR A 137 15.10 -2.30 -20.31
CA THR A 137 15.81 -1.72 -21.45
C THR A 137 14.83 -0.85 -22.25
N ILE A 138 15.11 0.43 -22.36
CA ILE A 138 14.24 1.42 -23.02
C ILE A 138 14.90 1.86 -24.32
N ARG A 139 14.16 1.78 -25.43
CA ARG A 139 14.55 2.46 -26.68
C ARG A 139 13.88 3.84 -26.69
N TYR A 140 14.68 4.87 -26.49
CA TYR A 140 14.23 6.26 -26.52
C TYR A 140 14.41 6.85 -27.92
N ARG A 141 13.42 7.63 -28.38
CA ARG A 141 13.48 8.41 -29.61
C ARG A 141 12.94 9.81 -29.38
N GLU A 142 13.75 10.82 -29.65
CA GLU A 142 13.31 12.20 -29.73
C GLU A 142 12.89 12.51 -31.18
N LEU A 143 11.72 13.13 -31.35
CA LEU A 143 11.16 13.47 -32.66
C LEU A 143 10.98 14.98 -32.77
N ASP A 144 11.22 15.54 -33.95
CA ASP A 144 10.83 16.90 -34.27
C ASP A 144 9.32 17.03 -34.52
N SER A 145 8.86 18.26 -34.78
CA SER A 145 7.45 18.53 -35.10
C SER A 145 6.93 17.82 -36.34
N ASP A 146 7.82 17.41 -37.24
CA ASP A 146 7.50 16.74 -38.50
C ASP A 146 7.60 15.20 -38.37
N GLY A 147 7.93 14.70 -37.17
CA GLY A 147 8.06 13.28 -36.86
C GLY A 147 9.40 12.66 -37.26
N SER A 148 10.39 13.47 -37.66
CA SER A 148 11.75 13.00 -37.96
C SER A 148 12.51 12.74 -36.66
N VAL A 149 13.30 11.67 -36.62
CA VAL A 149 14.10 11.32 -35.45
C VAL A 149 15.26 12.31 -35.30
N LEU A 150 15.28 13.03 -34.19
CA LEU A 150 16.37 13.92 -33.79
C LEU A 150 17.46 13.15 -33.04
N GLU A 151 17.05 12.28 -32.11
CA GLU A 151 17.93 11.47 -31.29
C GLU A 151 17.31 10.10 -31.06
N GLU A 152 18.15 9.06 -31.02
CA GLU A 152 17.75 7.71 -30.64
C GLU A 152 18.83 7.12 -29.73
N GLU A 153 18.41 6.61 -28.57
CA GLU A 153 19.31 5.91 -27.66
C GLU A 153 18.66 4.65 -27.05
N ILE A 154 19.51 3.74 -26.61
CA ILE A 154 19.10 2.57 -25.83
C ILE A 154 19.58 2.80 -24.40
N ILE A 155 18.64 2.83 -23.47
CA ILE A 155 18.86 3.03 -22.04
C ILE A 155 18.75 1.67 -21.35
N ASP A 156 19.83 1.22 -20.74
CA ASP A 156 19.89 -0.06 -20.02
C ASP A 156 19.54 0.12 -18.54
N GLY A 157 18.24 0.27 -18.27
CA GLY A 157 17.67 0.50 -16.94
C GLY A 157 17.88 1.93 -16.46
N LEU A 158 16.79 2.67 -16.24
CA LEU A 158 16.82 4.05 -15.74
C LEU A 158 17.59 4.19 -14.42
N LEU A 159 17.35 3.28 -13.47
CA LEU A 159 18.00 3.29 -12.16
C LEU A 159 19.50 3.11 -12.29
N ARG A 160 19.92 2.12 -13.09
CA ARG A 160 21.33 1.80 -13.29
C ARG A 160 22.05 2.94 -14.03
N GLN A 161 21.49 3.40 -15.15
CA GLN A 161 22.14 4.32 -16.07
C GLN A 161 22.25 5.75 -15.54
N TYR A 162 21.22 6.24 -14.84
CA TYR A 162 21.18 7.66 -14.44
C TYR A 162 21.41 7.88 -12.95
N ILE A 163 21.06 6.92 -12.08
CA ILE A 163 21.17 7.10 -10.63
C ILE A 163 22.41 6.37 -10.09
N MET A 164 22.49 5.04 -10.25
CA MET A 164 23.60 4.25 -9.70
C MET A 164 24.93 4.62 -10.34
N ARG A 165 24.97 4.79 -11.67
CA ARG A 165 26.18 5.21 -12.40
C ARG A 165 26.71 6.55 -11.90
N ALA A 166 25.83 7.52 -11.62
CA ALA A 166 26.27 8.82 -11.11
C ALA A 166 26.93 8.65 -9.73
N THR A 167 26.33 7.89 -8.82
CA THR A 167 26.93 7.58 -7.52
C THR A 167 28.28 6.85 -7.67
N GLU A 168 28.38 5.89 -8.58
CA GLU A 168 29.62 5.17 -8.89
C GLU A 168 30.70 6.01 -9.57
N GLN A 169 30.34 7.08 -10.28
CA GLN A 169 31.30 8.00 -10.88
C GLN A 169 31.85 8.97 -9.85
N VAL A 170 31.00 9.48 -8.95
CA VAL A 170 31.42 10.44 -7.93
C VAL A 170 32.23 9.75 -6.82
N LYS A 171 31.85 8.54 -6.40
CA LYS A 171 32.64 7.66 -5.49
C LYS A 171 33.22 8.37 -4.26
N GLN A 172 32.38 9.13 -3.57
CA GLN A 172 32.83 9.90 -2.42
C GLN A 172 33.22 8.96 -1.26
N PRO A 173 34.35 9.22 -0.56
CA PRO A 173 34.83 8.35 0.52
C PRO A 173 33.93 8.38 1.78
N TRP A 174 33.12 9.43 1.92
CA TRP A 174 32.14 9.54 3.00
C TRP A 174 30.84 8.78 2.70
N LEU A 175 30.62 8.27 1.49
CA LEU A 175 29.45 7.45 1.21
C LEU A 175 29.67 6.04 1.77
N ALA A 176 28.95 5.71 2.84
CA ALA A 176 29.11 4.44 3.54
C ALA A 176 28.25 3.32 2.92
N SER A 177 27.01 3.64 2.53
CA SER A 177 26.06 2.69 1.94
C SER A 177 25.14 3.38 0.95
N ALA A 178 24.96 2.79 -0.23
CA ALA A 178 23.98 3.20 -1.23
C ALA A 178 23.53 1.98 -2.04
N PHE A 179 22.22 1.87 -2.29
CA PHE A 179 21.59 0.81 -3.09
C PHE A 179 21.76 -0.63 -2.59
N SER A 180 22.20 -0.84 -1.35
CA SER A 180 22.39 -2.16 -0.75
C SER A 180 21.50 -2.43 0.45
N ASP A 181 20.83 -1.42 0.99
CA ASP A 181 20.06 -1.50 2.23
C ASP A 181 18.80 -0.60 2.17
N ASN A 182 17.99 -0.61 3.22
CA ASN A 182 16.73 0.12 3.32
C ASN A 182 16.91 1.64 3.41
N ALA A 183 18.12 2.14 3.72
CA ALA A 183 18.44 3.57 3.77
C ALA A 183 19.84 3.82 3.20
N GLY A 184 20.06 5.03 2.64
CA GLY A 184 21.38 5.49 2.26
C GLY A 184 22.14 6.04 3.48
N ILE A 185 23.42 5.73 3.60
CA ILE A 185 24.24 6.10 4.77
C ILE A 185 25.47 6.87 4.33
N ILE A 186 25.72 8.00 5.00
CA ILE A 186 26.94 8.79 4.84
C ILE A 186 27.66 8.92 6.18
N ARG A 187 28.99 8.99 6.13
CA ARG A 187 29.84 9.41 7.25
C ARG A 187 29.74 10.92 7.39
N PHE A 188 29.24 11.37 8.53
CA PHE A 188 29.10 12.80 8.81
C PHE A 188 30.27 13.33 9.64
N THR A 189 30.71 12.54 10.63
CA THR A 189 31.91 12.80 11.43
C THR A 189 32.76 11.54 11.54
N GLU A 190 33.86 11.58 12.30
CA GLU A 190 34.68 10.41 12.58
C GLU A 190 33.96 9.34 13.42
N THR A 191 32.89 9.72 14.13
CA THR A 191 32.19 8.84 15.08
C THR A 191 30.69 8.70 14.81
N GLN A 192 30.15 9.43 13.83
CA GLN A 192 28.72 9.46 13.54
C GLN A 192 28.44 9.36 12.05
N ASP A 193 27.48 8.50 11.73
CA ASP A 193 26.89 8.35 10.41
C ASP A 193 25.48 8.96 10.39
N LEU A 194 25.03 9.37 9.21
CA LEU A 194 23.65 9.82 8.96
C LEU A 194 23.00 8.87 7.96
N ALA A 195 21.82 8.36 8.34
CA ALA A 195 20.96 7.57 7.48
C ALA A 195 19.84 8.43 6.90
N PHE A 196 19.60 8.30 5.60
CA PHE A 196 18.54 9.00 4.87
C PHE A 196 17.68 8.00 4.11
N LYS A 197 16.36 8.17 4.23
CA LYS A 197 15.37 7.46 3.43
C LYS A 197 14.22 8.39 3.09
N VAL A 198 13.71 8.25 1.88
CA VAL A 198 12.52 8.91 1.38
C VAL A 198 11.61 7.84 0.80
N GLU A 199 10.33 7.90 1.14
CA GLU A 199 9.29 7.02 0.61
C GLU A 199 8.11 7.84 0.12
N THR A 200 7.20 7.19 -0.60
CA THR A 200 5.92 7.77 -0.98
C THR A 200 4.80 6.81 -0.59
N HIS A 201 3.62 7.34 -0.32
CA HIS A 201 2.47 6.53 0.06
C HIS A 201 1.19 7.00 -0.65
N ASN A 202 1.31 7.21 -1.96
CA ASN A 202 0.35 7.99 -2.74
C ASN A 202 -1.01 7.29 -2.88
N HIS A 203 -1.02 6.03 -3.33
CA HIS A 203 -2.27 5.32 -3.64
C HIS A 203 -3.16 5.13 -2.40
N PRO A 204 -2.65 4.66 -1.24
CA PRO A 204 -3.50 4.53 -0.06
C PRO A 204 -3.92 5.88 0.52
N SER A 205 -3.06 6.91 0.45
CA SER A 205 -3.43 8.27 0.91
C SER A 205 -4.51 8.92 0.04
N ALA A 206 -4.66 8.49 -1.21
CA ALA A 206 -5.77 8.93 -2.06
C ALA A 206 -7.11 8.29 -1.67
N ILE A 207 -7.09 7.10 -1.05
CA ILE A 207 -8.29 6.37 -0.62
C ILE A 207 -8.69 6.77 0.80
N GLU A 208 -7.74 6.76 1.73
CA GLU A 208 -7.95 7.14 3.12
C GLU A 208 -6.74 7.98 3.59
N PRO A 209 -6.85 9.32 3.54
CA PRO A 209 -5.70 10.21 3.71
C PRO A 209 -4.99 10.10 5.06
N PHE A 210 -5.75 9.93 6.15
CA PHE A 210 -5.16 9.96 7.49
C PHE A 210 -4.32 8.71 7.74
N GLY A 211 -4.91 7.53 7.55
CA GLY A 211 -4.24 6.24 7.69
C GLY A 211 -3.14 6.07 6.66
N GLY A 212 -3.38 6.44 5.39
CA GLY A 212 -2.37 6.36 4.34
C GLY A 212 -1.11 7.20 4.63
N ALA A 213 -1.27 8.44 5.07
CA ALA A 213 -0.13 9.27 5.46
C ALA A 213 0.57 8.72 6.71
N ASN A 214 -0.19 8.29 7.72
CA ASN A 214 0.37 7.75 8.97
C ASN A 214 1.18 6.46 8.74
N THR A 215 0.71 5.54 7.89
CA THR A 215 1.48 4.34 7.53
C THR A 215 2.69 4.65 6.69
N GLY A 216 2.63 5.69 5.85
CA GLY A 216 3.79 6.21 5.11
C GLY A 216 4.90 6.73 6.01
N VAL A 217 4.56 7.59 6.99
CA VAL A 217 5.50 8.07 8.01
C VAL A 217 6.07 6.90 8.82
N GLY A 218 5.21 5.95 9.22
CA GLY A 218 5.66 4.75 9.92
C GLY A 218 6.62 3.87 9.11
N GLY A 219 6.43 3.77 7.80
CA GLY A 219 7.30 3.03 6.87
C GLY A 219 8.71 3.58 6.83
N VAL A 220 8.84 4.86 6.47
CA VAL A 220 10.16 5.52 6.36
C VAL A 220 10.93 5.53 7.68
N ILE A 221 10.25 5.65 8.83
CA ILE A 221 10.88 5.54 10.15
C ILE A 221 11.45 4.13 10.38
N ARG A 222 10.69 3.08 10.02
CA ARG A 222 11.15 1.68 10.17
C ARG A 222 12.35 1.38 9.29
N ASP A 223 12.46 2.00 8.12
CA ASP A 223 13.62 1.79 7.25
C ASP A 223 14.91 2.37 7.85
N VAL A 224 14.83 3.54 8.48
CA VAL A 224 15.96 4.14 9.22
C VAL A 224 16.33 3.25 10.42
N LEU A 225 15.34 2.75 11.15
CA LEU A 225 15.57 1.78 12.23
C LEU A 225 16.15 0.46 11.71
N GLY A 226 15.78 0.04 10.49
CA GLY A 226 16.24 -1.18 9.85
C GLY A 226 17.74 -1.20 9.58
N VAL A 227 18.36 -0.03 9.41
CA VAL A 227 19.82 0.13 9.34
C VAL A 227 20.46 0.45 10.68
N SER A 228 19.75 0.20 11.79
CA SER A 228 20.18 0.46 13.17
C SER A 228 20.50 1.92 13.50
N ALA A 229 19.91 2.88 12.76
CA ALA A 229 20.03 4.30 13.04
C ALA A 229 18.88 4.82 13.92
N GLU A 230 19.14 5.86 14.71
CA GLU A 230 18.12 6.54 15.51
C GLU A 230 17.42 7.63 14.66
N PRO A 231 16.09 7.57 14.48
CA PRO A 231 15.35 8.62 13.78
C PRO A 231 15.34 9.93 14.60
N ILE A 232 15.97 10.98 14.06
CA ILE A 232 16.09 12.29 14.74
C ILE A 232 15.25 13.40 14.08
N ALA A 233 14.81 13.20 12.83
CA ALA A 233 14.01 14.16 12.08
C ALA A 233 13.18 13.45 11.01
N CYS A 234 12.01 14.01 10.69
CA CYS A 234 11.14 13.58 9.60
C CYS A 234 10.53 14.83 8.96
N THR A 235 10.39 14.83 7.64
CA THR A 235 9.76 15.91 6.87
C THR A 235 8.82 15.30 5.84
N ASP A 236 7.83 16.07 5.41
CA ASP A 236 6.89 15.69 4.37
C ASP A 236 7.02 16.57 3.13
N ILE A 237 6.54 16.03 2.00
CA ILE A 237 6.34 16.74 0.74
C ILE A 237 4.95 16.34 0.26
N LEU A 238 4.01 17.28 0.28
CA LEU A 238 2.61 17.05 -0.08
C LEU A 238 2.27 17.75 -1.39
N CYS A 239 1.70 17.00 -2.34
CA CYS A 239 1.28 17.50 -3.63
C CYS A 239 -0.21 17.19 -3.83
N PHE A 240 -1.04 18.24 -3.89
CA PHE A 240 -2.49 18.13 -4.08
C PHE A 240 -2.93 18.86 -5.35
N GLY A 241 -4.11 18.48 -5.87
CA GLY A 241 -4.82 19.33 -6.82
C GLY A 241 -5.29 20.64 -6.16
N PRO A 242 -5.82 21.60 -6.95
CA PRO A 242 -6.43 22.81 -6.41
C PRO A 242 -7.50 22.48 -5.34
N ALA A 243 -7.50 23.22 -4.24
CA ALA A 243 -8.39 22.96 -3.10
C ALA A 243 -9.88 23.12 -3.43
N ASP A 244 -10.19 23.84 -4.50
CA ASP A 244 -11.52 24.09 -5.04
C ASP A 244 -11.91 23.14 -6.19
N THR A 245 -11.09 22.12 -6.47
CA THR A 245 -11.44 21.08 -7.45
C THR A 245 -12.74 20.38 -7.00
N PRO A 246 -13.80 20.38 -7.83
CA PRO A 246 -15.04 19.67 -7.50
C PRO A 246 -14.77 18.17 -7.32
N VAL A 247 -15.35 17.60 -6.27
CA VAL A 247 -15.24 16.16 -5.91
C VAL A 247 -16.50 15.42 -6.33
#